data_AF-A0A454JHJ8-F1
#
_entry.id   AF-A0A454JHJ8-F1
#
_cell.length_a   1.000
_cell.length_b   1.000
_cell.length_c   1.000
_cell.angle_alpha   90.00
_cell.angle_beta   90.00
_cell.angle_gamma   90.00
#
_symmetry.space_group_name_H-M   'P 1'
#
loop_
_entity.id
_entity.type
_entity.pdbx_description
1 polymer ?
#
loop_
_entity_poly.entity_id
_entity_poly.type
_entity_poly.pdbx_seq_one_letter_code
_entity_poly.pdbx_strand_id
1 'polypeptide(L)'
;MPAERSGLFCLPMPDQALAGAGIEAGCLLAVDGQGSPVQGCLVVAAVDGELLVRRLQRSGSRLQLLAAHPDYPLIEPSYEQDFAIWGVVAEPAALATRQA
;
A
#
# COMPACT_ATOMS: atom_id res chain seq x y z
N MET A 1 -9.51 17.69 10.99
CA MET A 1 -8.08 17.90 10.69
C MET A 1 -7.27 17.33 11.85
N PRO A 2 -6.72 16.10 11.77
CA PRO A 2 -5.63 15.68 12.65
C PRO A 2 -4.34 16.25 12.03
N ALA A 3 -3.69 17.24 12.64
CA ALA A 3 -2.78 17.14 13.78
C ALA A 3 -1.53 16.32 13.42
N GLU A 4 -0.45 17.07 13.12
CA GLU A 4 0.96 16.74 13.40
C GLU A 4 1.63 15.71 12.46
N ARG A 5 2.49 16.20 11.56
CA ARG A 5 3.23 15.44 10.52
C ARG A 5 4.36 14.56 11.08
N SER A 6 4.07 13.73 12.07
CA SER A 6 4.96 12.67 12.56
C SER A 6 4.11 11.51 13.06
N GLY A 7 3.62 10.68 12.15
CA GLY A 7 2.79 9.54 12.55
C GLY A 7 2.75 8.44 11.51
N LEU A 8 3.34 7.30 11.86
CA LEU A 8 2.98 6.01 11.31
C LEU A 8 1.50 5.77 11.65
N PHE A 9 0.66 5.52 10.64
CA PHE A 9 -0.76 5.23 10.84
C PHE A 9 -1.08 3.83 10.34
N CYS A 10 -2.00 3.15 11.01
CA CYS A 10 -2.39 1.81 10.63
C CYS A 10 -3.65 1.85 9.75
N LEU A 11 -3.61 1.19 8.59
CA LEU A 11 -4.80 0.96 7.76
C LEU A 11 -5.06 -0.55 7.66
N PRO A 12 -6.31 -1.01 7.78
CA PRO A 12 -6.65 -2.38 7.45
C PRO A 12 -6.46 -2.61 5.95
N MET A 13 -5.90 -3.76 5.58
CA MET A 13 -5.78 -4.17 4.19
C MET A 13 -7.19 -4.29 3.57
N PRO A 14 -7.51 -3.51 2.52
CA PRO A 14 -8.86 -3.48 1.96
C PRO A 14 -9.17 -4.73 1.11
N ASP A 15 -8.14 -5.42 0.61
CA ASP A 15 -8.28 -6.50 -0.37
C ASP A 15 -7.22 -7.63 -0.18
N GLN A 16 -7.31 -8.71 -0.95
CA GLN A 16 -6.39 -9.86 -0.84
C GLN A 16 -5.21 -9.82 -1.83
N ALA A 17 -4.98 -8.71 -2.53
CA ALA A 17 -3.90 -8.60 -3.53
C ALA A 17 -2.50 -8.77 -2.96
N LEU A 18 -2.35 -8.67 -1.64
CA LEU A 18 -1.09 -8.94 -0.95
C LEU A 18 -1.10 -10.25 -0.16
N ALA A 19 -2.11 -11.09 -0.31
CA ALA A 19 -2.16 -12.39 0.37
C ALA A 19 -0.98 -13.30 -0.03
N GLY A 20 -0.51 -13.20 -1.27
CA GLY A 20 0.72 -13.89 -1.72
C GLY A 20 2.02 -13.39 -1.06
N ALA A 21 2.01 -12.21 -0.42
CA ALA A 21 3.11 -11.70 0.41
C ALA A 21 2.91 -11.96 1.91
N GLY A 22 1.88 -12.73 2.29
CA GLY A 22 1.53 -12.99 3.69
C GLY A 22 0.69 -11.87 4.35
N ILE A 23 0.10 -10.98 3.55
CA ILE A 23 -0.79 -9.91 4.04
C ILE A 23 -2.22 -10.24 3.62
N GLU A 24 -3.01 -10.74 4.56
CA GLU A 24 -4.42 -11.06 4.32
C GLU A 24 -5.31 -9.81 4.42
N ALA A 25 -6.48 -9.87 3.76
CA ALA A 25 -7.48 -8.81 3.90
C ALA A 25 -7.90 -8.66 5.37
N GLY A 26 -7.99 -7.41 5.84
CA GLY A 26 -8.25 -7.10 7.25
C GLY A 26 -7.01 -7.07 8.15
N CYS A 27 -5.83 -7.44 7.64
CA CYS A 27 -4.58 -7.29 8.39
C CYS A 27 -4.21 -5.79 8.51
N LEU A 28 -3.76 -5.36 9.68
CA LEU A 28 -3.35 -3.97 9.90
C LEU A 28 -1.98 -3.73 9.29
N LEU A 29 -1.90 -2.74 8.41
CA LEU A 29 -0.67 -2.32 7.75
C LEU A 29 -0.20 -1.00 8.35
N ALA A 30 1.06 -0.96 8.78
CA ALA A 30 1.68 0.26 9.26
C ALA A 30 2.15 1.10 8.06
N VAL A 31 1.50 2.24 7.85
CA VAL A 31 1.75 3.16 6.74
C VAL A 31 2.48 4.39 7.26
N ASP A 32 3.65 4.64 6.71
CA ASP A 32 4.43 5.84 6.94
C ASP A 32 4.10 6.89 5.86
N GLY A 33 3.41 7.95 6.27
CA GLY A 33 3.04 9.07 5.39
C GLY A 33 4.13 10.13 5.22
N GLN A 34 5.33 9.93 5.80
CA GLN A 34 6.48 10.83 5.65
C GLN A 34 7.64 10.16 4.90
N GLY A 35 7.62 8.83 4.78
CA GLY A 35 8.60 8.02 4.10
C GLY A 35 8.53 8.21 2.60
N SER A 36 9.70 8.34 1.97
CA SER A 36 9.81 8.36 0.52
C SER A 36 9.55 6.94 -0.02
N PRO A 37 8.58 6.74 -0.90
CA PRO A 37 8.34 5.44 -1.50
C PRO A 37 9.53 5.02 -2.36
N VAL A 38 10.15 3.89 -2.00
CA VAL A 38 11.27 3.30 -2.75
C VAL A 38 10.80 2.12 -3.59
N GLN A 39 11.52 1.86 -4.68
CA GLN A 39 11.24 0.73 -5.55
C GLN A 39 11.33 -0.59 -4.77
N GLY A 40 10.31 -1.43 -4.90
CA GLY A 40 10.19 -2.71 -4.22
C GLY A 40 9.47 -2.63 -2.87
N CYS A 41 9.12 -1.45 -2.37
CA CYS A 41 8.31 -1.31 -1.16
C CYS A 41 6.81 -1.37 -1.46
N LEU A 42 6.03 -1.72 -0.45
CA LEU A 42 4.58 -1.64 -0.49
C LEU A 42 4.17 -0.19 -0.25
N VAL A 43 3.24 0.32 -1.04
CA VAL A 43 2.72 1.69 -0.91
C VAL A 43 1.20 1.68 -0.93
N VAL A 44 0.62 2.64 -0.24
CA VAL A 44 -0.81 2.93 -0.30
C VAL A 44 -1.00 4.00 -1.35
N ALA A 45 -1.68 3.66 -2.44
CA ALA A 45 -2.01 4.57 -3.52
C ALA A 45 -3.53 4.67 -3.66
N ALA A 46 -4.04 5.89 -3.83
CA ALA A 46 -5.39 6.11 -4.33
C ALA A 46 -5.33 6.16 -5.86
N VAL A 47 -6.13 5.33 -6.54
CA VAL A 47 -6.30 5.33 -8.00
C VAL A 47 -7.78 5.57 -8.29
N ASP A 48 -8.12 6.65 -8.99
CA ASP A 48 -9.51 7.04 -9.31
C ASP A 48 -10.41 7.12 -8.05
N GLY A 49 -9.82 7.51 -6.91
CA GLY A 49 -10.49 7.57 -5.61
C GLY A 49 -10.58 6.24 -4.85
N GLU A 50 -10.11 5.14 -5.42
CA GLU A 50 -10.05 3.83 -4.77
C GLU A 50 -8.68 3.62 -4.08
N LEU A 51 -8.70 3.31 -2.78
CA LEU A 51 -7.49 3.03 -2.02
C LEU A 51 -6.99 1.61 -2.27
N LEU A 52 -5.80 1.51 -2.84
CA LEU A 52 -5.15 0.26 -3.21
C LEU A 52 -3.79 0.16 -2.53
N VAL A 53 -3.49 -1.02 -1.97
CA VAL A 53 -2.16 -1.32 -1.45
C VAL A 53 -1.43 -2.20 -2.44
N ARG A 54 -0.35 -1.69 -3.02
CA ARG A 54 0.42 -2.39 -4.06
C ARG A 54 1.90 -2.18 -3.87
N ARG A 55 2.68 -3.10 -4.41
CA ARG A 55 4.14 -3.01 -4.42
C ARG A 55 4.58 -2.05 -5.51
N LEU A 56 5.24 -0.97 -5.10
CA LEU A 56 5.76 0.02 -6.01
C LEU A 56 6.95 -0.55 -6.78
N GLN A 57 6.86 -0.48 -8.09
CA GLN A 57 7.95 -0.72 -9.02
C GLN A 57 8.10 0.47 -9.93
N ARG A 58 9.34 0.73 -10.34
CA ARG A 58 9.63 1.83 -11.26
C ARG A 58 10.31 1.22 -12.47
N SER A 59 9.61 1.25 -13.60
CA SER A 59 10.11 0.73 -14.86
C SER A 59 10.40 1.91 -15.79
N GLY A 60 11.66 2.34 -15.82
CA GLY A 60 12.09 3.53 -16.55
C GLY A 60 11.45 4.82 -16.00
N SER A 61 10.57 5.44 -16.80
CA SER A 61 9.81 6.65 -16.44
C SER A 61 8.41 6.37 -15.91
N ARG A 62 7.97 5.10 -15.86
CA ARG A 62 6.63 4.70 -15.42
C ARG A 62 6.65 4.09 -14.02
N LEU A 63 5.64 4.43 -13.25
CA LEU A 63 5.32 3.78 -11.97
C LEU A 63 4.42 2.59 -12.25
N GLN A 64 4.75 1.46 -11.66
CA GLN A 64 4.02 0.21 -11.79
C GLN A 64 3.64 -0.29 -10.41
N LEU A 65 2.39 -0.71 -10.26
CA LEU A 65 1.83 -1.23 -9.02
C LEU A 65 1.65 -2.73 -9.18
N LEU A 66 2.52 -3.51 -8.54
CA LEU A 66 2.43 -4.97 -8.54
C LEU A 66 1.59 -5.43 -7.35
N ALA A 67 0.65 -6.31 -7.61
CA ALA A 67 0.09 -7.15 -6.57
C ALA A 67 1.08 -8.29 -6.25
N ALA A 68 1.03 -8.80 -5.02
CA ALA A 68 1.76 -10.02 -4.64
C ALA A 68 0.92 -11.28 -4.89
N HIS A 69 -0.33 -11.12 -5.27
CA HIS A 69 -1.27 -12.21 -5.54
C HIS A 69 -1.47 -12.42 -7.04
N PRO A 70 -1.42 -13.67 -7.55
CA PRO A 70 -1.48 -13.97 -8.98
C PRO A 70 -2.81 -13.59 -9.65
N ASP A 71 -3.93 -13.57 -8.91
CA ASP A 71 -5.22 -13.10 -9.44
C ASP A 71 -5.31 -11.59 -9.68
N TYR A 72 -4.33 -10.80 -9.22
CA TYR A 72 -4.36 -9.35 -9.35
C TYR A 72 -3.34 -8.90 -10.40
N PRO A 73 -3.79 -8.32 -11.52
CA PRO A 73 -2.90 -7.86 -12.58
C PRO A 73 -2.06 -6.66 -12.14
N LEU A 74 -0.94 -6.46 -12.83
CA LEU A 74 -0.15 -5.24 -12.77
C LEU A 74 -1.03 -4.04 -13.11
N ILE A 75 -1.03 -3.02 -12.25
CA ILE A 75 -1.71 -1.75 -12.53
C ILE A 75 -0.64 -0.71 -12.88
N GLU A 76 -0.77 -0.11 -14.05
CA GLU A 76 0.08 0.99 -14.48
C GLU A 76 -0.77 2.26 -14.50
N PRO A 77 -0.76 3.08 -13.42
CA PRO A 77 -1.52 4.31 -13.40
C PRO A 77 -1.04 5.20 -14.55
N SER A 78 -1.97 5.57 -15.42
CA SER A 78 -1.71 6.51 -16.50
C SER A 78 -1.76 7.94 -15.97
N TYR A 79 -1.10 8.89 -16.64
CA TYR A 79 -1.13 10.31 -16.28
C TYR A 79 -2.55 10.92 -16.31
N GLU A 80 -3.48 10.28 -17.02
CA GLU A 80 -4.88 10.68 -17.13
C GLU A 80 -5.75 10.19 -15.95
N GLN A 81 -5.23 9.27 -15.14
CA GLN A 81 -5.92 8.75 -13.96
C GLN A 81 -5.55 9.56 -12.72
N ASP A 82 -6.50 9.72 -11.80
CA ASP A 82 -6.22 10.35 -10.52
C ASP A 82 -5.38 9.37 -9.67
N PHE A 83 -4.07 9.60 -9.60
CA PHE A 83 -3.13 8.77 -8.85
C PHE A 83 -2.45 9.59 -7.75
N ALA A 84 -2.64 9.17 -6.51
CA ALA A 84 -2.01 9.79 -5.35
C ALA A 84 -1.41 8.74 -4.41
N ILE A 85 -0.11 8.84 -4.11
CA ILE A 85 0.52 8.02 -3.08
C ILE A 85 0.27 8.67 -1.72
N TRP A 86 -0.38 7.94 -0.82
CA TRP A 86 -0.66 8.39 0.54
C TRP A 86 0.51 8.12 1.48
N GLY A 87 1.23 7.02 1.27
CA GLY A 87 2.37 6.64 2.09
C GLY A 87 2.97 5.29 1.73
N VAL A 88 4.03 4.93 2.45
CA VAL A 88 4.77 3.67 2.29
C VAL A 88 4.39 2.73 3.41
N VAL A 89 4.03 1.50 3.09
CA VAL A 89 3.87 0.46 4.11
C VAL A 89 5.26 0.06 4.58
N ALA A 90 5.58 0.40 5.83
CA ALA A 90 6.87 0.06 6.45
C ALA A 90 6.92 -1.43 6.77
N GLU A 91 5.84 -1.95 7.36
CA GLU A 91 5.73 -3.31 7.82
C GLU A 91 4.25 -3.71 8.00
N PRO A 92 3.90 -4.99 7.77
CA PRO A 92 2.64 -5.49 8.28
C PRO A 92 2.70 -5.41 9.81
N ALA A 93 1.81 -4.61 10.40
CA ALA A 93 1.71 -4.55 11.84
C ALA A 93 1.10 -5.87 12.30
N ALA A 94 1.95 -6.84 12.64
CA ALA A 94 1.55 -8.05 13.33
C ALA A 94 1.12 -7.69 14.75
N LEU A 95 -0.06 -7.06 14.90
CA LEU A 95 -0.63 -6.80 16.20
C LEU A 95 -2.14 -7.05 16.19
N ALA A 96 -2.49 -8.32 16.31
CA ALA A 96 -3.49 -8.80 17.27
C ALA A 96 -3.56 -10.34 17.27
N THR A 97 -2.51 -11.02 17.74
CA THR A 97 -2.77 -12.20 18.58
C THR A 97 -3.29 -11.68 19.90
N ARG A 98 -4.60 -11.41 19.96
CA ARG A 98 -5.30 -11.33 21.24
C ARG A 98 -5.14 -12.70 21.89
N GLN A 99 -4.40 -12.73 23.00
CA GLN A 99 -4.47 -13.80 23.99
C GLN A 99 -5.94 -14.11 24.28
N ALA A 100 -6.29 -15.40 24.19
CA ALA A 100 -7.43 -16.00 24.85
C ALA A 100 -6.99 -17.37 25.37
#